data_AF-A0AA37Q006-F1
#
_entry.id   AF-A0AA37Q006-F1
#
_cell.length_a   1.000
_cell.length_b   1.000
_cell.length_c   1.000
_cell.angle_alpha   90.00
_cell.angle_beta   90.00
_cell.angle_gamma   90.00
#
_symmetry.space_group_name_H-M   'P 1'
#
loop_
_entity.id
_entity.type
_entity.pdbx_description
1 polymer ?
#
loop_
_entity_poly.entity_id
_entity_poly.type
_entity_poly.pdbx_seq_one_letter_code
_entity_poly.pdbx_strand_id
1 'polypeptide(L)'
;MTTQEPGGLAALAEAMKARMAHLDLNIADVGKRGGPQRGAMREILYARRRPRVSTLQEIDKVLGWPEGLAEDILHERCDPPAPDEWGDLPDENRLGLVRSQLLQMRKDNQRMTRALEQQGHTITELLELVDEERQGWA
;
A
#
# COMPACT_ATOMS: atom_id res chain seq x y z
N MET A 1 -36.34 9.84 -4.32
CA MET A 1 -35.55 8.68 -3.86
C MET A 1 -34.89 8.08 -5.09
N THR A 2 -33.68 8.51 -5.42
CA THR A 2 -32.97 8.11 -6.64
C THR A 2 -32.22 6.82 -6.38
N THR A 3 -32.78 5.71 -6.85
CA THR A 3 -32.11 4.42 -6.96
C THR A 3 -31.04 4.59 -8.03
N GLN A 4 -29.81 4.89 -7.62
CA GLN A 4 -28.67 5.11 -8.51
C GLN A 4 -27.92 3.79 -8.66
N GLU A 5 -27.73 3.35 -9.90
CA GLU A 5 -27.32 1.99 -10.26
C GLU A 5 -25.94 1.58 -9.70
N PRO A 6 -25.72 0.28 -9.45
CA PRO A 6 -24.45 -0.26 -8.95
C PRO A 6 -23.26 -0.14 -9.92
N GLY A 7 -23.46 0.42 -11.13
CA GLY A 7 -22.47 0.52 -12.21
C GLY A 7 -21.26 1.38 -11.85
N GLY A 8 -21.46 2.66 -11.59
CA GLY A 8 -20.36 3.62 -11.36
C GLY A 8 -19.43 3.26 -10.19
N LEU A 9 -19.97 2.69 -9.10
CA LEU A 9 -19.14 2.24 -7.98
C LEU A 9 -18.31 0.99 -8.32
N ALA A 10 -18.88 0.06 -9.09
CA ALA A 10 -18.16 -1.10 -9.59
C ALA A 10 -17.09 -0.68 -10.61
N ALA A 11 -17.43 0.23 -11.53
CA ALA A 11 -16.50 0.78 -12.52
C ALA A 11 -15.32 1.49 -11.84
N LEU A 12 -15.58 2.33 -10.83
CA LEU A 12 -14.54 2.95 -10.03
C LEU A 12 -13.67 1.90 -9.32
N ALA A 13 -14.28 0.89 -8.71
CA ALA A 13 -13.53 -0.16 -8.00
C ALA A 13 -12.60 -0.93 -8.93
N GLU A 14 -13.04 -1.30 -10.14
CA GLU A 14 -12.21 -1.98 -11.13
C GLU A 14 -11.11 -1.06 -11.67
N ALA A 15 -11.42 0.20 -11.98
CA ALA A 15 -10.44 1.20 -12.39
C ALA A 15 -9.32 1.37 -11.35
N MET A 16 -9.71 1.46 -10.07
CA MET A 16 -8.77 1.56 -8.95
C MET A 16 -7.89 0.32 -8.85
N LYS A 17 -8.44 -0.90 -8.95
CA LYS A 17 -7.66 -2.15 -8.91
C LYS A 17 -6.65 -2.21 -10.04
N ALA A 18 -7.09 -1.92 -11.26
CA ALA A 18 -6.23 -1.97 -12.45
C ALA A 18 -5.09 -0.96 -12.36
N ARG A 19 -5.39 0.27 -11.94
CA ARG A 19 -4.37 1.32 -11.74
C ARG A 19 -3.42 1.01 -10.59
N MET A 20 -3.92 0.50 -9.47
CA MET A 20 -3.08 0.06 -8.36
C MET A 20 -2.12 -1.07 -8.76
N ALA A 21 -2.60 -2.04 -9.57
CA ALA A 21 -1.77 -3.10 -10.09
C ALA A 21 -0.68 -2.56 -11.04
N HIS A 22 -1.02 -1.62 -11.92
CA HIS A 22 -0.04 -0.98 -12.81
C HIS A 22 1.06 -0.23 -12.05
N LEU A 23 0.68 0.46 -10.96
CA LEU A 23 1.61 1.24 -10.13
C LEU A 23 2.32 0.40 -9.03
N ASP A 24 2.11 -0.91 -8.99
CA ASP A 24 2.58 -1.83 -7.95
C ASP A 24 2.25 -1.36 -6.51
N LEU A 25 1.00 -0.92 -6.31
CA LEU A 25 0.50 -0.40 -5.04
C LEU A 25 -0.42 -1.39 -4.35
N ASN A 26 -0.15 -1.64 -3.06
CA ASN A 26 -1.12 -2.26 -2.18
C ASN A 26 -1.92 -1.21 -1.39
N ILE A 27 -3.00 -1.66 -0.73
CA ILE A 27 -3.89 -0.81 0.08
C ILE A 27 -3.13 -0.07 1.20
N ALA A 28 -2.10 -0.69 1.78
CA ALA A 28 -1.33 -0.05 2.85
C ALA A 28 -0.47 1.11 2.31
N ASP A 29 0.05 1.00 1.09
CA ASP A 29 0.85 2.05 0.47
C ASP A 29 0.00 3.25 0.06
N VAL A 30 -1.26 3.02 -0.35
CA VAL A 30 -2.22 4.11 -0.59
C VAL A 30 -2.44 4.93 0.69
N GLY A 31 -2.68 4.27 1.83
CA GLY A 31 -2.86 4.97 3.11
C GLY A 31 -1.61 5.74 3.56
N LYS A 32 -0.40 5.18 3.35
CA LYS A 32 0.87 5.87 3.67
C LYS A 32 1.09 7.13 2.83
N ARG A 33 0.50 7.21 1.63
CA ARG A 33 0.61 8.34 0.70
C ARG A 33 -0.42 9.45 0.95
N GLY A 34 -1.20 9.35 2.04
CA GLY A 34 -2.26 10.30 2.35
C GLY A 34 -3.57 10.02 1.62
N GLY A 35 -3.73 8.80 1.08
CA GLY A 35 -4.99 8.31 0.55
C GLY A 35 -5.91 7.75 1.64
N PRO A 36 -7.04 7.15 1.24
CA PRO A 36 -8.02 6.61 2.18
C PRO A 36 -7.42 5.52 3.08
N GLN A 37 -7.84 5.49 4.34
CA GLN A 37 -7.43 4.46 5.30
C GLN A 37 -7.80 3.05 4.82
N ARG A 38 -7.02 2.04 5.22
CA ARG A 38 -7.15 0.65 4.75
C ARG A 38 -8.58 0.11 4.78
N GLY A 39 -9.33 0.40 5.84
CA GLY A 39 -10.73 -0.01 5.96
C GLY A 39 -11.62 0.66 4.90
N ALA A 40 -11.53 1.98 4.75
CA ALA A 40 -12.29 2.72 3.75
C ALA A 40 -11.93 2.29 2.32
N MET A 41 -10.64 2.14 2.02
CA MET A 41 -10.16 1.67 0.73
C MET A 41 -10.72 0.28 0.38
N ARG A 42 -10.74 -0.63 1.35
CA ARG A 42 -11.28 -1.98 1.16
C ARG A 42 -12.78 -1.96 0.85
N GLU A 43 -13.56 -1.14 1.56
CA GLU A 43 -15.00 -1.03 1.29
C GLU A 43 -15.28 -0.42 -0.10
N ILE A 44 -14.42 0.48 -0.59
CA ILE A 44 -14.54 1.06 -1.93
C ILE A 44 -14.17 0.03 -3.00
N LEU A 45 -13.05 -0.69 -2.85
CA LEU A 45 -12.59 -1.71 -3.81
C LEU A 45 -13.55 -2.91 -3.95
N TYR A 46 -14.36 -3.18 -2.93
CA TYR A 46 -15.42 -4.20 -3.00
C TYR A 46 -16.79 -3.61 -3.36
N ALA A 47 -16.85 -2.34 -3.78
CA ALA A 47 -18.08 -1.63 -4.11
C ALA A 47 -19.16 -1.69 -3.01
N ARG A 48 -18.73 -1.70 -1.74
CA ARG A 48 -19.63 -1.81 -0.56
C ARG A 48 -20.00 -0.46 0.04
N ARG A 49 -19.18 0.56 -0.20
CA ARG A 49 -19.39 1.90 0.35
C ARG A 49 -19.12 2.97 -0.70
N ARG A 50 -20.07 3.88 -0.84
CA ARG A 50 -19.87 5.09 -1.65
C ARG A 50 -18.89 6.03 -0.93
N PRO A 51 -17.76 6.40 -1.56
CA PRO A 51 -16.81 7.36 -0.99
C PRO A 51 -17.42 8.77 -0.94
N ARG A 52 -16.89 9.61 -0.03
CA ARG A 52 -17.22 11.05 0.00
C ARG A 52 -16.36 11.79 -1.02
N VAL A 53 -16.76 13.02 -1.37
CA VAL A 53 -15.99 13.89 -2.29
C VAL A 53 -14.53 14.03 -1.87
N SER A 54 -14.27 14.28 -0.58
CA SER A 54 -12.89 14.37 -0.06
C SER A 54 -12.09 13.07 -0.25
N THR A 55 -12.75 11.91 -0.13
CA THR A 55 -12.13 10.60 -0.35
C THR A 55 -11.84 10.36 -1.84
N LEU A 56 -12.68 10.86 -2.74
CA LEU A 56 -12.43 10.79 -4.18
C LEU A 56 -11.22 11.63 -4.58
N GLN A 57 -11.09 12.84 -4.03
CA GLN A 57 -9.92 13.69 -4.24
C GLN A 57 -8.62 13.05 -3.71
N GLU A 58 -8.68 12.38 -2.55
CA GLU A 58 -7.57 11.59 -2.02
C GLU A 58 -7.18 10.44 -2.97
N ILE A 59 -8.17 9.78 -3.59
CA ILE A 59 -7.95 8.71 -4.57
C ILE A 59 -7.27 9.28 -5.81
N ASP A 60 -7.78 10.38 -6.37
CA ASP A 60 -7.22 11.02 -7.57
C ASP A 60 -5.73 11.33 -7.36
N LYS A 61 -5.43 11.97 -6.22
CA LYS A 61 -4.07 12.33 -5.86
C LYS A 61 -3.14 11.12 -5.76
N VAL A 62 -3.55 10.06 -5.08
CA VAL A 62 -2.66 8.90 -4.81
C VAL A 62 -2.49 7.99 -6.02
N LEU A 63 -3.50 7.91 -6.89
CA LEU A 63 -3.44 7.15 -8.14
C LEU A 63 -2.86 7.95 -9.32
N GLY A 64 -2.56 9.24 -9.10
CA GLY A 64 -2.01 10.13 -10.12
C GLY A 64 -3.01 10.44 -11.22
N TRP A 65 -4.29 10.44 -10.89
CA TRP A 65 -5.38 10.80 -11.80
C TRP A 65 -5.60 12.31 -11.81
N PRO A 66 -6.16 12.86 -12.89
CA PRO A 66 -6.69 14.22 -12.91
C PRO A 66 -7.70 14.43 -11.77
N GLU A 67 -7.71 15.63 -11.20
CA GLU A 67 -8.67 15.99 -10.15
C GLU A 67 -10.10 15.86 -10.67
N GLY A 68 -10.95 15.17 -9.92
CA GLY A 68 -12.37 14.96 -10.25
C GLY A 68 -12.63 13.71 -11.08
N LEU A 69 -11.60 13.02 -11.58
CA LEU A 69 -11.79 11.82 -12.39
C LEU A 69 -12.48 10.70 -11.61
N ALA A 70 -12.07 10.41 -10.37
CA ALA A 70 -12.72 9.37 -9.58
C ALA A 70 -14.21 9.69 -9.34
N GLU A 71 -14.54 10.98 -9.24
CA GLU A 71 -15.93 11.43 -9.17
C GLU A 71 -16.66 11.22 -10.50
N ASP A 72 -16.04 11.57 -11.63
CA ASP A 72 -16.62 11.37 -12.95
C ASP A 72 -16.89 9.90 -13.26
N ILE A 73 -15.97 9.00 -12.90
CA ILE A 73 -16.18 7.54 -13.03
C ILE A 73 -17.33 7.09 -12.12
N LEU A 74 -17.34 7.53 -10.84
CA LEU A 74 -18.40 7.16 -9.89
C LEU A 74 -19.78 7.61 -10.36
N HIS A 75 -19.85 8.74 -11.05
CA HIS A 75 -21.07 9.34 -11.56
C HIS A 75 -21.36 8.98 -13.02
N GLU A 76 -20.59 8.06 -13.61
CA GLU A 76 -20.75 7.58 -14.99
C GLU A 76 -20.71 8.73 -16.03
N ARG A 77 -19.96 9.80 -15.71
CA ARG A 77 -19.73 10.94 -16.60
C ARG A 77 -18.59 10.68 -17.59
N CYS A 78 -17.72 9.73 -17.26
CA CYS A 78 -16.69 9.22 -18.16
C CYS A 78 -16.52 7.70 -17.98
N ASP A 79 -16.00 7.06 -19.01
CA ASP A 79 -15.56 5.67 -18.92
C ASP A 79 -14.24 5.57 -18.12
N PRO A 80 -14.02 4.45 -17.42
CA PRO A 80 -12.74 4.18 -16.78
C PRO A 80 -11.58 4.28 -17.79
N PRO A 81 -10.58 5.11 -17.50
CA PRO A 81 -9.40 5.27 -18.34
C PRO A 81 -8.51 4.03 -18.31
N ALA A 82 -7.62 3.92 -19.28
CA ALA A 82 -6.66 2.83 -19.30
C ALA A 82 -5.69 2.93 -18.10
N PRO A 83 -5.23 1.81 -17.52
CA PRO A 83 -4.40 1.83 -16.32
C PRO A 83 -3.04 2.50 -16.49
N ASP A 84 -2.60 2.76 -17.72
CA ASP A 84 -1.32 3.36 -18.13
C ASP A 84 -1.49 4.75 -18.79
N GLU A 85 -2.73 5.26 -18.87
CA GLU A 85 -3.07 6.47 -19.64
C GLU A 85 -2.36 7.74 -19.14
N TRP A 86 -2.23 7.87 -17.82
CA TRP A 86 -1.30 8.82 -17.23
C TRP A 86 -0.06 8.03 -16.82
N GLY A 87 1.11 8.41 -17.31
CA GLY A 87 2.38 7.73 -17.01
C GLY A 87 2.72 7.70 -15.52
N ASP A 88 4.01 7.57 -15.21
CA ASP A 88 4.46 7.56 -13.82
C ASP A 88 3.93 8.75 -13.01
N LEU A 89 3.60 8.49 -11.75
CA LEU A 89 3.11 9.49 -10.78
C LEU A 89 3.89 10.82 -10.90
N PRO A 90 3.23 11.99 -10.77
CA PRO A 90 3.91 13.29 -10.70
C PRO A 90 5.11 13.23 -9.74
N ASP A 91 6.22 13.90 -10.05
CA ASP A 91 7.49 13.75 -9.33
C ASP A 91 7.37 13.97 -7.80
N GLU A 92 6.41 14.76 -7.36
CA GLU A 92 6.06 14.98 -5.95
C GLU A 92 5.51 13.71 -5.26
N ASN A 93 4.72 12.91 -5.97
CA ASN A 93 4.22 11.60 -5.52
C ASN A 93 5.34 10.53 -5.60
N ARG A 94 6.26 10.62 -6.56
CA ARG A 94 7.46 9.77 -6.62
C ARG A 94 8.36 9.97 -5.40
N LEU A 95 8.59 11.22 -4.97
CA LEU A 95 9.34 11.49 -3.73
C LEU A 95 8.66 10.91 -2.49
N GLY A 96 7.32 11.01 -2.41
CA GLY A 96 6.53 10.35 -1.37
C GLY A 96 6.70 8.83 -1.37
N LEU A 97 6.69 8.21 -2.56
CA LEU A 97 6.92 6.78 -2.74
C LEU A 97 8.34 6.36 -2.31
N VAL A 98 9.37 7.03 -2.82
CA VAL A 98 10.78 6.78 -2.47
C VAL A 98 10.98 6.94 -0.96
N ARG A 99 10.43 7.99 -0.35
CA ARG A 99 10.49 8.18 1.10
C ARG A 99 9.84 7.02 1.86
N SER A 100 8.69 6.52 1.40
CA SER A 100 7.99 5.40 2.04
C SER A 100 8.79 4.09 1.93
N GLN A 101 9.41 3.82 0.78
CA GLN A 101 10.30 2.68 0.56
C GLN A 101 11.54 2.77 1.45
N LEU A 102 12.20 3.93 1.52
CA LEU A 102 13.36 4.14 2.38
C LEU A 102 13.03 3.94 3.86
N LEU A 103 11.86 4.41 4.32
CA LEU A 103 11.40 4.15 5.69
C LEU A 103 11.13 2.68 5.95
N GLN A 104 10.62 1.94 4.96
CA GLN A 104 10.40 0.50 5.06
C GLN A 104 11.73 -0.26 5.11
N MET A 105 12.65 0.00 4.17
CA MET A 105 13.99 -0.57 4.16
C MET A 105 14.73 -0.31 5.48
N ARG A 106 14.61 0.90 6.05
CA ARG A 106 15.19 1.21 7.36
C ARG A 106 14.63 0.32 8.46
N LYS A 107 13.31 0.10 8.49
CA LYS A 107 12.68 -0.79 9.50
C LYS A 107 13.12 -2.23 9.32
N ASP A 108 13.24 -2.69 8.08
CA ASP A 108 13.65 -4.07 7.80
C ASP A 108 15.12 -4.29 8.17
N ASN A 109 16.01 -3.34 7.86
CA ASN A 109 17.40 -3.35 8.35
C ASN A 109 17.47 -3.41 9.89
N GLN A 110 16.67 -2.60 10.59
CA GLN A 110 16.64 -2.64 12.07
C GLN A 110 16.18 -3.98 12.61
N ARG A 111 15.21 -4.64 11.96
CA ARG A 111 14.77 -5.99 12.34
C ARG A 111 15.87 -7.02 12.09
N MET A 112 16.54 -6.94 10.94
CA MET A 112 17.64 -7.85 10.60
C MET A 112 18.82 -7.71 11.57
N THR A 113 19.21 -6.48 11.94
CA THR A 113 20.27 -6.27 12.94
C THR A 113 19.93 -6.93 14.27
N ARG A 114 18.71 -6.73 14.78
CA ARG A 114 18.26 -7.38 16.03
C ARG A 114 18.23 -8.90 15.91
N ALA A 115 17.82 -9.43 14.77
CA ALA A 115 17.82 -10.87 14.53
C ALA A 115 19.24 -11.45 14.51
N LEU A 116 20.20 -10.74 13.91
CA LEU A 116 21.62 -11.12 13.91
C LEU A 116 22.23 -11.05 15.31
N GLU A 117 21.90 -10.04 16.11
CA GLU A 117 22.31 -9.94 17.51
C GLU A 117 21.79 -11.13 18.33
N GLN A 118 20.52 -11.48 18.16
CA GLN A 118 19.91 -12.64 18.81
C GLN A 118 20.59 -13.95 18.40
N GLN A 119 20.87 -14.13 17.09
CA GLN A 119 21.60 -15.30 16.59
C GLN A 119 23.01 -15.38 17.16
N GLY A 120 23.72 -14.25 17.27
CA GLY A 120 25.03 -14.18 17.90
C GLY A 120 24.99 -14.67 19.34
N HIS A 121 24.00 -14.23 20.13
CA HIS A 121 23.82 -14.69 21.50
C HIS A 121 23.58 -16.20 21.58
N THR A 122 22.70 -16.75 20.74
CA THR A 122 22.44 -18.20 20.68
C THR A 122 23.69 -18.99 20.28
N ILE A 123 24.50 -18.49 19.35
CA ILE A 123 25.78 -19.13 18.99
C ILE A 123 26.71 -19.17 20.21
N THR A 124 26.82 -18.07 20.95
CA THR A 124 27.63 -18.04 22.18
C THR A 124 27.14 -19.05 23.21
N GLU A 125 25.83 -19.10 23.50
CA GLU A 125 25.24 -20.07 24.43
C GLU A 125 25.52 -21.52 24.02
N LEU A 126 25.42 -21.83 22.72
CA LEU A 126 25.72 -23.17 22.21
C LEU A 126 27.21 -23.51 22.29
N LEU A 127 28.09 -22.54 22.07
CA LEU A 127 29.54 -22.73 22.22
C LEU A 127 29.91 -23.00 23.69
N GLU A 128 29.34 -22.22 24.62
CA GLU A 128 29.53 -22.43 26.06
C GLU A 128 29.09 -23.84 26.49
N LEU A 129 27.93 -24.30 26.01
CA LEU A 129 27.43 -25.65 26.29
C LEU A 129 28.36 -26.75 25.74
N VAL A 130 28.90 -26.57 24.53
CA VAL A 130 29.88 -27.50 23.94
C VAL A 130 31.19 -27.53 24.74
N ASP A 131 31.66 -26.37 25.21
CA ASP A 131 32.89 -26.26 26.00
C ASP A 131 32.73 -26.89 27.41
N GLU A 132 31.55 -26.75 28.04
CA GLU A 132 31.23 -27.39 29.31
C GLU A 132 31.22 -28.93 29.19
N GLU A 133 30.53 -29.47 28.19
CA GLU A 133 30.51 -30.91 27.92
C GLU A 133 31.93 -31.45 27.68
N ARG A 134 32.76 -30.72 26.94
CA ARG A 134 34.15 -31.15 26.68
C ARG A 134 34.99 -31.22 27.95
N GLN A 135 34.75 -30.33 28.93
CA GLN A 135 35.48 -30.31 30.20
C GLN A 135 35.01 -31.40 31.16
N GLY A 136 33.74 -31.82 31.11
CA GLY A 136 33.21 -32.90 31.95
C GLY A 136 33.74 -34.30 31.61
N TRP A 137 34.39 -34.47 30.45
CA TRP A 137 34.91 -35.75 29.96
C TRP A 137 36.44 -35.90 30.15
N ALA A 138 37.11 -34.86 30.68
CA ALA A 138 38.54 -34.84 31.00
C ALA A 138 38.79 -35.07 32.50
#